data_AF-A0A7X5F960-F1
#
_entry.id   AF-A0A7X5F960-F1
#
_cell.length_a   1.000
_cell.length_b   1.000
_cell.length_c   1.000
_cell.angle_alpha   90.00
_cell.angle_beta   90.00
_cell.angle_gamma   90.00
#
_symmetry.space_group_name_H-M   'P 1'
#
loop_
_entity.id
_entity.type
_entity.pdbx_description
1 polymer ?
#
loop_
_entity_poly.entity_id
_entity_poly.type
_entity_poly.pdbx_seq_one_letter_code
_entity_poly.pdbx_strand_id
1 'polypeptide(L)'
;IVETSKYVKPEEGTMDFAFMFIPHEAIYYDLLLGKVGAMTDENLIQRAVGKYKVIIVSPTSFLAYLQTVLQGLKALVVEESAKEIRKNVEDLQKHLRSYDEYHTKLGNSLSTTVSHFNSSRKEFGKIDKDVMRITGVSAELEPLILDKPSQE
;
A
#
# COMPACT_ATOMS: atom_id res chain seq x y z
N ILE A 1 -21.97 12.84 -35.84
CA ILE A 1 -22.55 12.95 -34.48
C ILE A 1 -23.58 11.85 -34.23
N VAL A 2 -24.78 11.87 -34.85
CA VAL A 2 -25.84 10.85 -34.58
C VAL A 2 -25.37 9.42 -34.86
N GLU A 3 -24.59 9.22 -35.92
CA GLU A 3 -24.02 7.90 -36.21
C GLU A 3 -23.02 7.47 -35.12
N THR A 4 -22.13 8.39 -34.71
CA THR A 4 -21.14 8.15 -33.64
C THR A 4 -21.79 7.88 -32.29
N SER A 5 -22.92 8.51 -31.97
CA SER A 5 -23.60 8.29 -30.67
C SER A 5 -24.18 6.89 -30.51
N LYS A 6 -24.35 6.12 -31.60
CA LYS A 6 -24.80 4.72 -31.52
C LYS A 6 -23.80 3.81 -30.79
N TYR A 7 -22.54 4.24 -30.69
CA TYR A 7 -21.46 3.51 -30.01
C TYR A 7 -21.34 3.87 -28.52
N VAL A 8 -22.12 4.84 -28.03
CA VAL A 8 -22.18 5.18 -26.60
C VAL A 8 -23.22 4.28 -25.94
N LYS A 9 -22.76 3.14 -25.42
CA LYS A 9 -23.60 2.11 -24.78
C LYS A 9 -22.95 1.59 -23.49
N PRO A 10 -23.06 2.32 -22.37
CA PRO A 10 -22.46 1.90 -21.11
C PRO A 10 -22.90 0.50 -20.65
N GLU A 11 -24.16 0.14 -20.91
CA GLU A 11 -24.73 -1.17 -20.59
C GLU A 11 -24.08 -2.33 -21.36
N GLU A 12 -23.46 -2.04 -22.52
CA GLU A 12 -22.69 -3.01 -23.31
C GLU A 12 -21.18 -2.95 -23.01
N GLY A 13 -20.77 -2.25 -21.94
CA GLY A 13 -19.38 -2.16 -21.50
C GLY A 13 -18.53 -1.13 -22.24
N THR A 14 -19.15 -0.20 -22.97
CA THR A 14 -18.45 0.93 -23.60
C THR A 14 -18.38 2.15 -22.67
N MET A 15 -17.58 3.15 -23.04
CA MET A 15 -17.51 4.43 -22.31
C MET A 15 -18.83 5.21 -22.45
N ASP A 16 -19.10 6.13 -21.52
CA ASP A 16 -20.27 7.02 -21.52
C ASP A 16 -20.15 8.20 -22.51
N PHE A 17 -19.10 8.18 -23.33
CA PHE A 17 -18.88 9.12 -24.43
C PHE A 17 -18.18 8.42 -25.61
N ALA A 18 -18.23 9.05 -26.78
CA ALA A 18 -17.50 8.62 -27.96
C ALA A 18 -16.72 9.77 -28.59
N PHE A 19 -15.55 9.47 -29.16
CA PHE A 19 -14.79 10.45 -29.95
C PHE A 19 -15.25 10.45 -31.41
N MET A 20 -15.54 11.64 -31.95
CA MET A 20 -15.71 11.85 -33.39
C MET A 20 -14.46 12.55 -33.92
N PHE A 21 -13.61 11.79 -34.61
CA PHE A 21 -12.36 12.29 -35.15
C PHE A 21 -12.56 13.01 -36.49
N ILE A 22 -12.01 14.21 -36.60
CA ILE A 22 -11.96 15.01 -37.82
C ILE A 22 -10.50 15.15 -38.23
N PRO A 23 -10.05 14.53 -39.33
CA PRO A 23 -8.63 14.44 -39.69
C PRO A 23 -8.00 15.79 -40.08
N HIS A 24 -8.81 16.75 -40.54
CA HIS A 24 -8.31 18.05 -41.00
C HIS A 24 -8.58 19.14 -39.96
N GLU A 25 -7.51 19.67 -39.36
CA GLU A 25 -7.60 20.67 -38.28
C GLU A 25 -8.37 21.94 -38.73
N ALA A 26 -8.20 22.40 -39.97
CA ALA A 26 -8.94 23.58 -40.46
C ALA A 26 -10.46 23.37 -40.49
N ILE A 27 -10.94 22.15 -40.81
CA ILE A 27 -12.37 21.84 -40.80
C ILE A 27 -12.88 21.81 -39.36
N TYR A 28 -12.08 21.29 -38.43
CA TYR A 28 -12.39 21.34 -37.00
C TYR A 28 -12.51 22.78 -36.48
N TYR A 29 -11.62 23.69 -36.90
CA TYR A 29 -11.72 25.12 -36.58
C TYR A 29 -12.96 25.79 -37.19
N ASP A 30 -13.32 25.46 -38.44
CA ASP A 30 -14.52 26.00 -39.06
C ASP A 30 -15.80 25.55 -38.33
N LEU A 31 -15.81 24.33 -37.77
CA LEU A 31 -16.89 23.82 -36.92
C LEU A 31 -16.93 24.51 -35.55
N LEU A 32 -15.76 24.79 -34.95
CA LEU A 32 -15.65 25.57 -33.71
C LEU A 32 -16.18 27.00 -33.86
N LEU A 33 -15.86 27.64 -34.99
CA LEU A 33 -16.26 29.01 -35.30
C LEU A 33 -17.70 29.12 -35.81
N GLY A 34 -18.43 28.00 -35.93
CA GLY A 34 -19.82 28.00 -36.37
C GLY A 34 -20.02 28.39 -37.84
N LYS A 35 -18.99 28.28 -38.69
CA LYS A 35 -19.06 28.67 -40.12
C LYS A 35 -19.77 27.63 -40.99
N VAL A 36 -19.96 26.41 -40.50
CA VAL A 36 -20.62 25.30 -41.20
C VAL A 36 -21.95 25.01 -40.52
N GLY A 37 -23.07 25.36 -41.17
CA GLY A 37 -24.42 25.07 -40.68
C GLY A 37 -25.13 26.32 -40.15
N ALA A 38 -25.88 26.97 -41.03
CA ALA A 38 -26.70 28.14 -40.75
C ALA A 38 -27.90 27.82 -39.83
N MET A 39 -28.34 28.82 -39.06
CA MET A 39 -29.74 29.04 -38.61
C MET A 39 -30.30 28.25 -37.40
N THR A 40 -29.49 27.84 -36.42
CA THR A 40 -30.02 27.43 -35.09
C THR A 40 -29.10 27.94 -33.99
N ASP A 41 -29.66 28.57 -32.95
CA ASP A 41 -28.95 29.23 -31.82
C ASP A 41 -28.03 28.31 -30.97
N GLU A 42 -27.91 27.02 -31.30
CA GLU A 42 -27.16 26.04 -30.54
C GLU A 42 -25.87 25.63 -31.27
N ASN A 43 -24.71 25.87 -30.64
CA ASN A 43 -23.40 25.52 -31.19
C ASN A 43 -23.31 23.99 -31.40
N LEU A 44 -22.97 23.55 -32.61
CA LEU A 44 -22.93 22.14 -33.02
C LEU A 44 -22.08 21.27 -32.07
N ILE A 45 -21.02 21.84 -31.50
CA ILE A 45 -20.15 21.17 -30.54
C ILE A 45 -20.84 20.98 -29.20
N GLN A 46 -21.53 22.00 -28.69
CA GLN A 46 -22.30 21.90 -27.45
C GLN A 46 -23.39 20.83 -27.58
N ARG A 47 -24.06 20.78 -28.74
CA ARG A 47 -25.06 19.75 -29.03
C ARG A 47 -24.44 18.35 -29.10
N ALA A 48 -23.27 18.20 -29.73
CA ALA A 48 -22.56 16.91 -29.81
C ALA A 48 -22.23 16.37 -28.41
N VAL A 49 -21.64 17.21 -27.54
CA VAL A 49 -21.21 16.81 -26.20
C VAL A 49 -22.41 16.64 -25.26
N GLY A 50 -23.32 17.63 -25.21
CA GLY A 50 -24.42 17.65 -24.27
C GLY A 50 -25.48 16.59 -24.57
N LYS A 51 -26.00 16.59 -25.80
CA LYS A 51 -27.13 15.73 -26.20
C LYS A 51 -26.71 14.33 -26.63
N TYR A 52 -25.59 14.21 -27.34
CA TYR A 52 -25.18 12.95 -27.96
C TYR A 52 -23.99 12.27 -27.27
N LYS A 53 -23.39 12.90 -26.26
CA LYS A 53 -22.17 12.41 -25.59
C LYS A 53 -21.03 12.14 -26.57
N VAL A 54 -20.98 12.89 -27.66
CA VAL A 54 -19.95 12.79 -28.69
C VAL A 54 -18.99 13.97 -28.53
N ILE A 55 -17.73 13.66 -28.27
CA ILE A 55 -16.66 14.65 -28.18
C ILE A 55 -16.01 14.73 -29.56
N ILE A 56 -16.16 15.87 -30.22
CA ILE A 56 -15.52 16.11 -31.52
C ILE A 56 -14.05 16.47 -31.26
N VAL A 57 -13.15 15.76 -31.93
CA VAL A 57 -11.71 15.91 -31.76
C VAL A 57 -11.01 16.02 -33.12
N SER A 58 -9.90 16.73 -33.12
CA SER A 58 -8.92 16.87 -34.19
C SER A 58 -7.66 16.05 -33.86
N PRO A 59 -6.67 15.92 -34.77
CA PRO A 59 -5.40 15.26 -34.45
C PRO A 59 -4.76 15.79 -33.15
N THR A 60 -4.77 17.11 -32.98
CA THR A 60 -4.13 17.77 -31.83
C THR A 60 -4.91 17.55 -30.54
N SER A 61 -6.24 17.78 -30.56
CA SER A 61 -7.07 17.62 -29.37
C SER A 61 -7.24 16.14 -28.98
N PHE A 62 -7.30 15.23 -29.95
CA PHE A 62 -7.38 13.81 -29.68
C PHE A 62 -6.13 13.31 -28.94
N LEU A 63 -4.94 13.77 -29.35
CA LEU A 63 -3.70 13.45 -28.65
C LEU A 63 -3.74 13.89 -27.17
N ALA A 64 -4.22 15.12 -26.90
CA ALA A 64 -4.34 15.63 -25.54
C ALA A 64 -5.33 14.81 -24.68
N TYR A 65 -6.46 14.41 -25.26
CA TYR A 65 -7.41 13.53 -24.56
C TYR A 65 -6.83 12.15 -24.29
N LEU A 66 -6.14 11.54 -25.26
CA LEU A 66 -5.48 10.25 -25.07
C LEU A 66 -4.41 10.31 -23.98
N GLN A 67 -3.64 11.39 -23.90
CA GLN A 67 -2.66 11.59 -22.81
C GLN A 67 -3.35 11.61 -21.44
N THR A 68 -4.46 12.32 -21.32
CA THR A 68 -5.26 12.35 -20.08
C THR A 68 -5.81 10.97 -19.72
N VAL A 69 -6.35 10.23 -20.70
CA VAL A 69 -6.85 8.86 -20.49
C VAL A 69 -5.72 7.93 -20.06
N LEU A 70 -4.57 7.97 -20.71
CA LEU A 70 -3.40 7.18 -20.35
C LEU A 70 -2.92 7.48 -18.93
N GLN A 71 -2.95 8.76 -18.52
CA GLN A 71 -2.62 9.14 -17.16
C GLN A 71 -3.64 8.59 -16.15
N GLY A 72 -4.94 8.64 -16.46
CA GLY A 72 -5.99 8.03 -15.65
C GLY A 72 -5.81 6.51 -15.50
N LEU A 73 -5.53 5.81 -16.59
CA LEU A 73 -5.27 4.36 -16.56
C LEU A 73 -4.04 4.01 -15.72
N LYS A 74 -2.94 4.77 -15.82
CA LYS A 74 -1.76 4.58 -14.97
C LYS A 74 -2.09 4.78 -13.49
N ALA A 75 -2.92 5.78 -13.16
CA ALA A 75 -3.34 6.03 -11.79
C ALA A 75 -4.14 4.85 -11.21
N LEU A 76 -4.99 4.19 -12.01
CA LEU A 76 -5.73 3.00 -11.58
C LEU A 76 -4.80 1.83 -11.24
N VAL A 77 -3.76 1.59 -12.05
CA VAL A 77 -2.75 0.56 -11.77
C VAL A 77 -2.00 0.87 -10.47
N VAL A 78 -1.64 2.13 -10.25
CA VAL A 78 -0.98 2.56 -9.00
C VAL A 78 -1.90 2.37 -7.79
N GLU A 79 -3.19 2.67 -7.91
CA GLU A 79 -4.17 2.43 -6.85
C GLU A 79 -4.26 0.94 -6.47
N GLU A 80 -4.28 0.05 -7.47
CA GLU A 80 -4.29 -1.40 -7.26
C GLU A 80 -3.03 -1.88 -6.53
N SER A 81 -1.85 -1.46 -6.99
CA SER A 81 -0.58 -1.77 -6.31
C SER A 81 -0.55 -1.23 -4.88
N ALA A 82 -1.11 -0.04 -4.62
CA ALA A 82 -1.17 0.51 -3.27
C ALA A 82 -2.07 -0.33 -2.32
N LYS A 83 -3.17 -0.90 -2.84
CA LYS A 83 -4.02 -1.83 -2.06
C LYS A 83 -3.25 -3.10 -1.69
N GLU A 84 -2.47 -3.64 -2.62
CA GLU A 84 -1.64 -4.82 -2.37
C GLU A 84 -0.53 -4.54 -1.34
N ILE A 85 0.18 -3.41 -1.48
CA ILE A 85 1.20 -2.96 -0.52
C ILE A 85 0.59 -2.87 0.89
N ARG A 86 -0.59 -2.23 1.03
CA ARG A 86 -1.27 -2.11 2.32
C ARG A 86 -1.55 -3.47 2.94
N LYS A 87 -2.08 -4.41 2.17
CA LYS A 87 -2.35 -5.78 2.63
C LYS A 87 -1.08 -6.47 3.14
N ASN A 88 0.02 -6.37 2.38
CA ASN A 88 1.29 -6.98 2.77
C ASN A 88 1.87 -6.35 4.05
N VAL A 89 1.70 -5.04 4.23
CA VAL A 89 2.10 -4.34 5.47
C VAL A 89 1.27 -4.80 6.67
N GLU A 90 -0.04 -4.98 6.50
CA GLU A 90 -0.93 -5.51 7.56
C GLU A 90 -0.53 -6.92 7.97
N ASP A 91 -0.20 -7.79 7.01
CA ASP A 91 0.23 -9.16 7.30
C ASP A 91 1.61 -9.20 7.97
N LEU A 92 2.55 -8.34 7.53
CA LEU A 92 3.83 -8.16 8.20
C LEU A 92 3.66 -7.69 9.66
N GLN A 93 2.75 -6.75 9.91
CA GLN A 93 2.46 -6.26 11.26
C GLN A 93 1.97 -7.39 12.18
N LYS A 94 1.12 -8.30 11.68
CA LYS A 94 0.67 -9.48 12.45
C LYS A 94 1.84 -10.39 12.79
N HIS A 95 2.72 -10.67 11.83
CA HIS A 95 3.91 -11.51 12.05
C HIS A 95 4.87 -10.89 13.08
N LEU A 96 5.13 -9.58 12.99
CA LEU A 96 5.98 -8.89 13.96
C LEU A 96 5.40 -8.93 15.37
N ARG A 97 4.08 -8.77 15.50
CA ARG A 97 3.41 -8.87 16.80
C ARG A 97 3.53 -10.27 17.40
N SER A 98 3.29 -11.30 16.60
CA SER A 98 3.45 -12.69 17.08
C SER A 98 4.90 -12.97 17.48
N TYR A 99 5.87 -12.52 16.69
CA TYR A 99 7.29 -12.62 17.04
C TYR A 99 7.59 -11.95 18.39
N ASP A 100 7.14 -10.71 18.58
CA ASP A 100 7.34 -9.94 19.82
C ASP A 100 6.73 -10.63 21.05
N GLU A 101 5.53 -11.19 20.91
CA GLU A 101 4.88 -11.96 21.97
C GLU A 101 5.70 -13.21 22.36
N TYR A 102 6.21 -13.97 21.38
CA TYR A 102 7.07 -15.11 21.65
C TYR A 102 8.41 -14.71 22.25
N HIS A 103 9.01 -13.62 21.76
CA HIS A 103 10.29 -13.12 22.23
C HIS A 103 10.20 -12.61 23.68
N THR A 104 9.13 -11.90 24.01
CA THR A 104 8.84 -11.45 25.38
C THR A 104 8.68 -12.64 26.33
N LYS A 105 7.92 -13.67 25.94
CA LYS A 105 7.76 -14.91 26.74
C LYS A 105 9.09 -15.63 26.95
N LEU A 106 9.94 -15.67 25.92
CA LEU A 106 11.28 -16.24 26.00
C LEU A 106 12.15 -15.46 27.00
N GLY A 107 12.17 -14.13 26.91
CA GLY A 107 12.91 -13.27 27.84
C GLY A 107 12.48 -13.47 29.30
N ASN A 108 11.17 -13.58 29.56
CA ASN A 108 10.63 -13.85 30.90
C ASN A 108 11.07 -15.22 31.43
N SER A 109 11.02 -16.25 30.58
CA SER A 109 11.46 -17.60 30.93
C SER A 109 12.96 -17.64 31.24
N LEU A 110 13.77 -16.97 30.42
CA LEU A 110 15.21 -16.88 30.62
C LEU A 110 15.56 -16.14 31.92
N SER A 111 14.87 -15.03 32.22
CA SER A 111 15.04 -14.31 33.50
C SER A 111 14.73 -15.18 34.71
N THR A 112 13.72 -16.06 34.59
CA THR A 112 13.36 -17.03 35.63
C THR A 112 14.45 -18.09 35.79
N THR A 113 14.94 -18.67 34.69
CA THR A 113 16.03 -19.65 34.69
C THR A 113 17.31 -19.07 35.28
N VAL A 114 17.70 -17.84 34.91
CA VAL A 114 18.86 -17.13 35.50
C VAL A 114 18.67 -16.92 37.00
N SER A 115 17.46 -16.57 37.44
CA SER A 115 17.16 -16.40 38.87
C SER A 115 17.30 -17.71 39.65
N HIS A 116 16.85 -18.83 39.08
CA HIS A 116 17.03 -20.16 39.68
C HIS A 116 18.50 -20.59 39.71
N PHE A 117 19.24 -20.36 38.62
CA PHE A 117 20.67 -20.64 38.55
C PHE A 117 21.44 -19.88 39.63
N ASN A 118 21.21 -18.57 39.74
CA ASN A 118 21.86 -17.73 40.75
C ASN A 118 21.50 -18.13 42.18
N SER A 119 20.23 -18.50 42.43
CA SER A 119 19.80 -18.99 43.74
C SER A 119 20.47 -20.32 44.10
N SER A 120 20.52 -21.27 43.17
CA SER A 120 21.21 -22.55 43.35
C SER A 120 22.70 -22.35 43.63
N ARG A 121 23.35 -21.43 42.92
CA ARG A 121 24.77 -21.13 43.14
C ARG A 121 25.02 -20.48 44.50
N LYS A 122 24.11 -19.63 44.99
CA LYS A 122 24.18 -19.10 46.36
C LYS A 122 24.08 -20.20 47.42
N GLU A 123 23.18 -21.16 47.25
CA GLU A 123 23.09 -22.32 48.14
C GLU A 123 24.35 -23.19 48.09
N PHE A 124 24.92 -23.41 46.90
CA PHE A 124 26.20 -24.10 46.74
C PHE A 124 27.33 -23.40 47.50
N GLY A 125 27.38 -22.07 47.49
CA GLY A 125 28.35 -21.31 48.28
C GLY A 125 28.23 -21.51 49.79
N LYS A 126 27.06 -21.90 50.31
CA LYS A 126 26.89 -22.23 51.74
C LYS A 126 27.56 -23.56 52.12
N ILE A 127 27.73 -24.47 51.16
CA ILE A 127 28.43 -25.74 51.39
C ILE A 127 29.87 -25.48 51.84
N ASP A 128 30.50 -24.38 51.41
CA ASP A 128 31.82 -23.99 51.89
C ASP A 128 31.86 -23.83 53.43
N LYS A 129 30.80 -23.25 54.02
CA LYS A 129 30.66 -23.13 55.48
C LYS A 129 30.51 -24.48 56.15
N ASP A 130 29.77 -25.40 55.54
CA ASP A 130 29.59 -26.74 56.07
C ASP A 130 30.89 -27.55 55.99
N VAL A 131 31.63 -27.44 54.88
CA VAL A 131 32.96 -28.05 54.71
C VAL A 131 33.95 -27.49 55.73
N MET A 132 33.97 -26.17 55.94
CA MET A 132 34.81 -25.53 56.95
C MET A 132 34.49 -26.04 58.35
N ARG A 133 33.20 -26.23 58.68
CA ARG A 133 32.77 -26.75 59.98
C ARG A 133 33.18 -28.22 60.20
N ILE A 134 33.19 -29.04 59.16
CA ILE A 134 33.51 -30.47 59.25
C ILE A 134 35.02 -30.71 59.23
N THR A 135 35.74 -30.05 58.33
CA THR A 135 37.14 -30.36 58.01
C THR A 135 38.14 -29.38 58.64
N GLY A 136 37.68 -28.22 59.12
CA GLY A 136 38.53 -27.15 59.63
C GLY A 136 39.22 -26.33 58.53
N VAL A 137 38.95 -26.63 57.25
CA VAL A 137 39.55 -25.96 56.08
C VAL A 137 38.42 -25.47 55.16
N SER A 138 38.52 -24.24 54.65
CA SER A 138 37.58 -23.72 53.64
C SER A 138 37.92 -24.29 52.26
N ALA A 139 36.90 -24.53 51.43
CA ALA A 139 37.06 -24.96 50.05
C ALA A 139 37.09 -23.77 49.05
N GLU A 140 37.06 -22.52 49.54
CA GLU A 140 37.16 -21.27 48.77
C GLU A 140 36.24 -21.24 47.53
N LEU A 141 34.99 -21.70 47.68
CA LEU A 141 34.05 -21.79 46.56
C LEU A 141 33.55 -20.40 46.13
N GLU A 142 33.97 -19.92 44.95
CA GLU A 142 33.39 -18.72 44.33
C GLU A 142 32.09 -19.03 43.55
N PRO A 143 30.95 -18.42 43.93
CA PRO A 143 29.70 -18.60 43.20
C PRO A 143 29.70 -17.72 41.94
N LEU A 144 29.73 -18.35 40.75
CA LEU A 144 29.46 -17.69 39.48
C LEU A 144 28.01 -17.16 39.45
N ILE A 145 27.84 -15.84 39.32
CA ILE A 145 26.53 -15.20 39.17
C ILE A 145 26.37 -14.74 37.73
N LEU A 146 25.21 -15.02 37.14
CA LEU A 146 24.84 -14.56 35.81
C LEU A 146 24.00 -13.28 35.91
N ASP A 147 24.25 -12.33 35.01
CA ASP A 147 23.39 -11.16 34.85
C ASP A 147 22.04 -11.57 34.27
N LYS A 148 20.98 -10.88 34.72
CA LYS A 148 19.64 -11.09 34.16
C LYS A 148 19.58 -10.50 32.75
N PRO A 149 18.76 -11.09 31.86
CA PRO A 149 18.53 -10.51 30.54
C PRO A 149 18.00 -9.08 30.69
N SER A 150 18.63 -8.12 30.01
CA SER A 150 18.13 -6.76 29.89
C SER A 150 16.88 -6.77 29.01
N GLN A 151 15.75 -6.32 29.56
CA GLN A 151 14.59 -5.95 28.76
C GLN A 151 14.80 -4.49 28.34
N GLU A 152 15.27 -4.26 27.11
CA GLU A 152 15.05 -2.98 26.41
C GLU A 152 13.66 -3.00 25.76
#